data_AF-A0A1V9X7E3-F1
#
_entry.id   AF-A0A1V9X7E3-F1
#
_cell.length_a   1.000
_cell.length_b   1.000
_cell.length_c   1.000
_cell.angle_alpha   90.00
_cell.angle_beta   90.00
_cell.angle_gamma   90.00
#
_symmetry.space_group_name_H-M   'P 1'
#
loop_
_entity.id
_entity.type
_entity.pdbx_description
1 polymer ?
#
loop_
_entity_poly.entity_id
_entity_poly.type
_entity_poly.pdbx_seq_one_letter_code
_entity_poly.pdbx_strand_id
1 'polypeptide(L)'
;MHEEERSLAVKLCLERNPNAFHPKIGKYKPGDKERRHTKGCNCKRSGCLKNYCECYEARILCSAVCRCVGCHNIEANMDAETLLTIKQDLKYPQPKSKLDDILKSLAGVGEPEKLPTARSPPPPPELHISAELVDATCECLVARAAEVCDQEDAEKAILQEFGHCLAAIVDAASVRATTQRKQHGGASK
;
A
#
# COMPACT_ATOMS: atom_id res chain seq x y z
N MET A 1 -2.24 -6.23 -31.54
CA MET A 1 -3.32 -6.87 -32.35
C MET A 1 -4.76 -6.47 -31.95
N HIS A 2 -5.02 -5.77 -30.84
CA HIS A 2 -6.40 -5.37 -30.44
C HIS A 2 -6.62 -3.85 -30.31
N GLU A 3 -5.73 -3.02 -30.88
CA GLU A 3 -5.76 -1.58 -30.66
C GLU A 3 -6.98 -0.90 -31.30
N GLU A 4 -7.44 -1.38 -32.47
CA GLU A 4 -8.64 -0.86 -33.12
C GLU A 4 -9.92 -1.15 -32.31
N GLU A 5 -10.08 -2.38 -31.83
CA GLU A 5 -11.20 -2.77 -30.95
C GLU A 5 -11.20 -1.97 -29.64
N ARG A 6 -10.00 -1.74 -29.07
CA ARG A 6 -9.81 -0.92 -27.87
C ARG A 6 -10.20 0.53 -28.12
N SER A 7 -9.75 1.12 -29.24
CA SER A 7 -10.07 2.50 -29.63
C SER A 7 -11.57 2.70 -29.84
N LEU A 8 -12.23 1.75 -30.53
CA LEU A 8 -13.68 1.76 -30.71
C LEU A 8 -14.42 1.68 -29.36
N ALA A 9 -14.00 0.79 -28.46
CA ALA A 9 -14.59 0.68 -27.12
C ALA A 9 -14.43 1.97 -26.30
N VAL A 10 -13.25 2.62 -26.37
CA VAL A 10 -12.99 3.91 -25.74
C VAL A 10 -13.92 4.99 -26.29
N LYS A 11 -14.08 5.08 -27.61
CA LYS A 11 -14.97 6.03 -28.27
C LYS A 11 -16.43 5.84 -27.82
N LEU A 12 -16.93 4.61 -27.84
CA LEU A 12 -18.29 4.26 -27.39
C LEU A 12 -18.51 4.54 -25.88
N CYS A 13 -17.47 4.45 -25.06
CA CYS A 13 -17.53 4.86 -23.65
C CYS A 13 -17.63 6.38 -23.49
N LEU A 14 -16.87 7.15 -24.27
CA LEU A 14 -16.90 8.62 -24.27
C LEU A 14 -18.21 9.20 -24.82
N GLU A 15 -18.80 8.58 -25.83
CA GLU A 15 -20.10 8.97 -26.36
C GLU A 15 -21.21 8.89 -25.31
N ARG A 16 -21.14 7.89 -24.41
CA ARG A 16 -22.08 7.75 -23.29
C ARG A 16 -21.79 8.71 -22.13
N ASN A 17 -20.52 8.99 -21.89
CA ASN A 17 -20.10 9.93 -20.85
C ASN A 17 -18.76 10.56 -21.25
N PRO A 18 -18.72 11.87 -21.59
CA PRO A 18 -17.49 12.54 -21.99
C PRO A 18 -16.43 12.56 -20.87
N ASN A 19 -16.86 12.40 -19.62
CA ASN A 19 -15.98 12.35 -18.44
C ASN A 19 -15.67 10.91 -17.98
N ALA A 20 -15.93 9.89 -18.80
CA ALA A 20 -15.71 8.48 -18.43
C ALA A 20 -14.28 8.18 -17.97
N PHE A 21 -13.30 8.89 -18.54
CA PHE A 21 -11.88 8.74 -18.23
C PHE A 21 -11.32 9.88 -17.36
N HIS A 22 -12.19 10.77 -16.87
CA HIS A 22 -11.78 11.78 -15.90
C HIS A 22 -11.58 11.10 -14.53
N PRO A 23 -10.55 11.46 -13.73
CA PRO A 23 -10.34 10.89 -12.40
C PRO A 23 -11.60 10.99 -11.52
N LYS A 24 -11.98 9.87 -10.90
CA LYS A 24 -13.15 9.76 -10.01
C LYS A 24 -12.97 10.51 -8.68
N ILE A 25 -11.73 10.55 -8.18
CA ILE A 25 -11.33 11.30 -6.98
C ILE A 25 -10.58 12.54 -7.42
N GLY A 26 -11.03 13.71 -6.96
CA GLY A 26 -10.37 14.98 -7.26
C GLY A 26 -8.89 14.98 -6.84
N LYS A 27 -8.05 15.68 -7.62
CA LYS A 27 -6.70 16.02 -7.15
C LYS A 27 -6.82 17.04 -6.03
N TYR A 28 -5.98 16.92 -5.00
CA TYR A 28 -5.84 17.96 -3.98
C TYR A 28 -5.43 19.26 -4.67
N LYS A 29 -6.25 20.31 -4.52
CA LYS A 29 -5.89 21.67 -4.94
C LYS A 29 -5.53 22.47 -3.68
N PRO A 30 -4.41 23.22 -3.67
CA PRO A 30 -4.12 24.12 -2.56
C PRO A 30 -5.27 25.12 -2.40
N GLY A 31 -5.99 25.03 -1.28
CA GLY A 31 -7.20 25.83 -1.00
C GLY A 31 -8.50 25.03 -0.94
N ASP A 32 -8.54 23.82 -1.50
CA ASP A 32 -9.64 22.89 -1.30
C ASP A 32 -9.41 22.11 -0.01
N LYS A 33 -10.35 22.19 0.92
CA LYS A 33 -10.18 21.62 2.27
C LYS A 33 -10.19 20.08 2.27
N GLU A 34 -10.57 19.42 1.18
CA GLU A 34 -10.79 17.97 1.17
C GLU A 34 -10.75 17.32 -0.23
N ARG A 35 -10.16 16.12 -0.34
CA ARG A 35 -10.39 15.23 -1.49
C ARG A 35 -11.81 14.70 -1.46
N ARG A 36 -12.50 14.74 -2.60
CA ARG A 36 -13.89 14.26 -2.74
C ARG A 36 -14.09 13.42 -3.99
N HIS A 37 -15.02 12.47 -3.90
CA HIS A 37 -15.50 11.70 -5.05
C HIS A 37 -16.40 12.58 -5.93
N THR A 38 -16.01 12.80 -7.19
CA THR A 38 -16.66 13.77 -8.09
C THR A 38 -18.14 13.49 -8.31
N LYS A 39 -18.53 12.21 -8.37
CA LYS A 39 -19.93 11.77 -8.59
C LYS A 39 -20.67 11.34 -7.32
N GLY A 40 -19.97 11.22 -6.19
CA GLY A 40 -20.43 10.48 -5.01
C GLY A 40 -20.69 8.98 -5.24
N CYS A 41 -20.90 8.22 -4.16
CA CYS A 41 -21.28 6.81 -4.19
C CYS A 41 -22.81 6.63 -4.07
N ASN A 42 -23.34 5.43 -4.40
CA ASN A 42 -24.77 5.10 -4.30
C ASN A 42 -25.02 3.82 -3.45
N CYS A 43 -24.23 3.63 -2.38
CA CYS A 43 -24.28 2.41 -1.57
C CYS A 43 -25.62 2.25 -0.83
N LYS A 44 -26.12 1.01 -0.75
CA LYS A 44 -27.38 0.69 -0.04
C LYS A 44 -27.24 -0.21 1.19
N ARG A 45 -26.17 -1.02 1.24
CA ARG A 45 -26.00 -2.09 2.24
C ARG A 45 -24.64 -2.10 2.96
N SER A 46 -23.65 -1.38 2.45
CA SER A 46 -22.29 -1.40 3.02
C SER A 46 -22.13 -0.51 4.24
N GLY A 47 -23.11 0.34 4.55
CA GLY A 47 -22.93 1.44 5.50
C GLY A 47 -21.83 2.43 5.11
N CYS A 48 -21.28 2.30 3.88
CA CYS A 48 -20.05 2.94 3.44
C CYS A 48 -18.79 2.63 4.27
N LEU A 49 -18.77 1.54 5.06
CA LEU A 49 -17.62 1.13 5.88
C LEU A 49 -16.94 -0.15 5.35
N LYS A 50 -17.04 -0.39 4.03
CA LYS A 50 -16.50 -1.58 3.35
C LYS A 50 -16.01 -1.17 1.97
N ASN A 51 -15.06 -1.94 1.41
CA ASN A 51 -14.46 -1.68 0.08
C ASN A 51 -15.45 -1.75 -1.10
N TYR A 52 -16.72 -2.12 -0.87
CA TYR A 52 -17.79 -1.92 -1.85
C TYR A 52 -18.12 -0.44 -2.10
N CYS A 53 -17.72 0.46 -1.20
CA CYS A 53 -17.91 1.89 -1.34
C CYS A 53 -16.64 2.54 -1.92
N GLU A 54 -16.77 3.19 -3.08
CA GLU A 54 -15.66 3.91 -3.74
C GLU A 54 -15.06 5.02 -2.85
N CYS A 55 -15.85 5.62 -1.94
CA CYS A 55 -15.33 6.62 -1.00
C CYS A 55 -14.42 5.96 0.07
N TYR A 56 -14.90 4.87 0.66
CA TYR A 56 -14.18 4.12 1.69
C TYR A 56 -12.89 3.50 1.15
N GLU A 57 -12.96 2.87 -0.03
CA GLU A 57 -11.80 2.30 -0.71
C GLU A 57 -10.73 3.38 -1.00
N ALA A 58 -11.17 4.57 -1.40
CA ALA A 58 -10.30 5.71 -1.65
C ALA A 58 -9.84 6.46 -0.38
N ARG A 59 -10.15 5.94 0.82
CA ARG A 59 -9.82 6.55 2.12
C ARG A 59 -10.29 8.00 2.23
N ILE A 60 -11.50 8.30 1.74
CA ILE A 60 -12.14 9.60 1.90
C ILE A 60 -13.55 9.44 2.47
N LEU A 61 -14.02 10.48 3.16
CA LEU A 61 -15.36 10.50 3.71
C LEU A 61 -16.41 10.70 2.62
N CYS A 62 -17.62 10.19 2.87
CA CYS A 62 -18.76 10.51 2.04
C CYS A 62 -19.09 12.00 2.18
N SER A 63 -19.40 12.64 1.06
CA SER A 63 -19.83 14.04 1.01
C SER A 63 -21.30 14.16 0.61
N ALA A 64 -21.83 15.39 0.60
CA ALA A 64 -23.20 15.69 0.16
C ALA A 64 -23.53 15.24 -1.28
N VAL A 65 -22.53 14.96 -2.12
CA VAL A 65 -22.74 14.45 -3.49
C VAL A 65 -23.11 12.95 -3.49
N CYS A 66 -22.82 12.23 -2.40
CA CYS A 66 -23.13 10.81 -2.28
C CYS A 66 -24.65 10.60 -2.05
N ARG A 67 -25.22 9.60 -2.73
CA ARG A 67 -26.62 9.18 -2.58
C ARG A 67 -26.73 7.81 -1.92
N CYS A 68 -25.86 7.56 -0.94
CA CYS A 68 -25.89 6.34 -0.14
C CYS A 68 -27.02 6.37 0.89
N VAL A 69 -27.51 5.19 1.27
CA VAL A 69 -28.55 5.00 2.29
C VAL A 69 -27.90 4.37 3.52
N GLY A 70 -28.17 4.94 4.71
CA GLY A 70 -27.56 4.49 5.97
C GLY A 70 -26.04 4.70 6.00
N CYS A 71 -25.57 5.89 5.63
CA CYS A 71 -24.14 6.18 5.58
C CYS A 71 -23.54 6.33 6.98
N HIS A 72 -22.50 5.54 7.27
CA HIS A 72 -21.68 5.67 8.47
C HIS A 72 -20.25 6.18 8.18
N ASN A 73 -19.92 6.43 6.91
CA ASN A 73 -18.63 7.00 6.49
C ASN A 73 -18.65 8.53 6.53
N ILE A 74 -18.85 9.06 7.73
CA ILE A 74 -18.92 10.50 8.03
C ILE A 74 -18.04 10.80 9.25
N GLU A 75 -17.59 12.06 9.40
CA GLU A 75 -16.70 12.45 10.50
C GLU A 75 -17.24 12.06 11.89
N ALA A 76 -18.55 12.25 12.11
CA ALA A 76 -19.19 12.00 13.41
C ALA A 76 -19.19 10.54 13.86
N ASN A 77 -19.01 9.59 12.94
CA ASN A 77 -19.09 8.15 13.21
C ASN A 77 -17.72 7.45 13.03
N MET A 78 -16.66 8.21 12.77
CA MET A 78 -15.30 7.70 12.63
C MET A 78 -14.53 7.91 13.93
N ASP A 79 -13.74 6.93 14.32
CA ASP A 79 -12.82 7.07 15.44
C ASP A 79 -11.67 8.04 15.09
N ALA A 80 -11.05 8.59 16.13
CA ALA A 80 -10.00 9.60 15.98
C ALA A 80 -8.79 9.06 15.20
N GLU A 81 -8.46 7.78 15.32
CA GLU A 81 -7.33 7.15 14.64
C GLU A 81 -7.58 7.07 13.13
N THR A 82 -8.76 6.59 12.71
CA THR A 82 -9.17 6.53 11.31
C THR A 82 -9.21 7.92 10.67
N LEU A 83 -9.68 8.94 11.40
CA LEU A 83 -9.66 10.32 10.92
C LEU A 83 -8.24 10.86 10.73
N LEU A 84 -7.29 10.46 11.57
CA LEU A 84 -5.87 10.83 11.41
C LEU A 84 -5.27 10.17 10.16
N THR A 85 -5.57 8.90 9.89
CA THR A 85 -5.10 8.22 8.67
C THR A 85 -5.61 8.90 7.40
N ILE A 86 -6.91 9.21 7.33
CA ILE A 86 -7.51 9.92 6.19
C ILE A 86 -6.84 11.29 5.98
N LYS A 87 -6.55 12.01 7.06
CA LYS A 87 -5.85 13.31 7.01
C LYS A 87 -4.38 13.18 6.61
N GLN A 88 -3.69 12.10 6.99
CA GLN A 88 -2.31 11.83 6.58
C GLN A 88 -2.22 11.52 5.07
N ASP A 89 -3.16 10.76 4.51
CA ASP A 89 -3.25 10.47 3.07
C ASP A 89 -3.50 11.74 2.21
N LEU A 90 -4.02 12.81 2.81
CA LEU A 90 -4.12 14.14 2.17
C LEU A 90 -2.78 14.89 2.17
N LYS A 91 -1.99 14.75 3.24
CA LYS A 91 -0.69 15.44 3.41
C LYS A 91 0.43 14.77 2.61
N TYR A 92 0.37 13.44 2.51
CA TYR A 92 1.24 12.61 1.69
C TYR A 92 0.34 11.70 0.85
N PRO A 93 -0.18 12.16 -0.30
CA PRO A 93 -0.84 11.24 -1.22
C PRO A 93 0.18 10.16 -1.53
N GLN A 94 -0.15 8.89 -1.21
CA GLN A 94 0.73 7.76 -1.49
C GLN A 94 1.34 7.93 -2.88
N PRO A 95 2.66 8.14 -3.01
CA PRO A 95 3.27 8.18 -4.31
C PRO A 95 2.99 6.80 -4.91
N LYS A 96 2.40 6.75 -6.11
CA LYS A 96 2.55 5.56 -6.95
C LYS A 96 4.04 5.26 -6.91
N SER A 97 4.38 4.08 -6.39
CA SER A 97 5.72 3.78 -5.94
C SER A 97 6.71 4.11 -7.06
N LYS A 98 7.91 4.62 -6.74
CA LYS A 98 8.96 4.86 -7.75
C LYS A 98 9.26 3.61 -8.60
N LEU A 99 8.86 2.44 -8.11
CA LEU A 99 8.85 1.16 -8.82
C LEU A 99 8.02 1.21 -10.12
N ASP A 100 6.88 1.89 -10.11
CA ASP A 100 5.95 2.01 -11.25
C ASP A 100 6.53 2.84 -12.40
N ASP A 101 7.29 3.90 -12.09
CA ASP A 101 7.96 4.75 -13.08
C ASP A 101 9.23 4.09 -13.64
N ILE A 102 9.98 3.36 -12.80
CA ILE A 102 11.17 2.59 -13.22
C ILE A 102 10.77 1.43 -14.15
N LEU A 103 9.65 0.74 -13.88
CA LEU A 103 9.13 -0.32 -14.75
C LEU A 103 8.74 0.19 -16.14
N LYS A 104 8.32 1.46 -16.21
CA LYS A 104 7.82 2.10 -17.44
C LYS A 104 8.96 2.60 -18.35
N SER A 105 10.09 2.99 -17.76
CA SER A 105 11.29 3.40 -18.51
C SER A 105 12.12 2.23 -19.03
N LEU A 106 11.98 1.02 -18.47
CA LEU A 106 12.67 -0.18 -18.95
C LEU A 106 11.94 -0.89 -20.10
N ALA A 107 10.66 -0.61 -20.30
CA ALA A 107 9.85 -1.19 -21.38
C ALA A 107 9.94 -0.33 -22.66
N GLY A 108 11.05 -0.45 -23.38
CA GLY A 108 11.17 0.00 -24.77
C GLY A 108 10.71 -1.08 -25.74
N VAL A 109 9.60 -0.80 -26.43
CA VAL A 109 9.01 -1.46 -27.63
C VAL A 109 8.54 -2.93 -27.55
N GLY A 110 7.21 -3.08 -27.51
CA GLY A 110 6.49 -4.33 -27.81
C GLY A 110 5.10 -4.33 -27.17
N GLU A 111 4.06 -4.20 -27.99
CA GLU A 111 2.63 -4.25 -27.60
C GLU A 111 2.30 -5.36 -26.58
N PRO A 112 1.44 -5.12 -25.57
CA PRO A 112 0.96 -6.19 -24.71
C PRO A 112 -0.17 -6.96 -25.42
N GLU A 113 0.13 -8.18 -25.88
CA GLU A 113 -0.91 -9.20 -26.00
C GLU A 113 -1.53 -9.47 -24.62
N LYS A 114 -2.87 -9.56 -24.57
CA LYS A 114 -3.63 -9.90 -23.38
C LYS A 114 -3.32 -11.35 -22.98
N LEU A 115 -2.79 -11.57 -21.77
CA LEU A 115 -2.84 -12.86 -21.08
C LEU A 115 -3.77 -12.74 -19.85
N PRO A 116 -4.55 -13.79 -19.50
CA PRO A 116 -5.79 -13.66 -18.76
C PRO A 116 -5.51 -13.42 -17.28
N THR A 117 -6.48 -12.77 -16.64
CA THR A 117 -6.67 -12.60 -15.19
C THR A 117 -5.74 -13.45 -14.32
N ALA A 118 -4.53 -12.94 -14.08
CA ALA A 118 -3.68 -13.48 -13.04
C ALA A 118 -4.36 -13.14 -11.70
N ARG A 119 -4.71 -14.17 -10.94
CA ARG A 119 -4.86 -14.05 -9.48
C ARG A 119 -3.72 -13.17 -8.99
N SER A 120 -4.05 -12.17 -8.17
CA SER A 120 -3.08 -11.42 -7.40
C SER A 120 -2.03 -12.38 -6.82
N PRO A 121 -0.72 -12.05 -6.87
CA PRO A 121 0.31 -12.87 -6.26
C PRO A 121 -0.12 -13.20 -4.83
N PRO A 122 0.09 -14.44 -4.33
CA PRO A 122 -0.18 -14.72 -2.93
C PRO A 122 0.52 -13.64 -2.08
N PRO A 123 -0.16 -13.06 -1.08
CA PRO A 123 0.44 -12.05 -0.23
C PRO A 123 1.78 -12.60 0.29
N PRO A 124 2.82 -11.76 0.38
CA PRO A 124 4.08 -12.20 0.98
C PRO A 124 3.75 -12.81 2.34
N PRO A 125 4.41 -13.91 2.75
CA PRO A 125 4.11 -14.55 4.02
C PRO A 125 4.17 -13.46 5.09
N GLU A 126 3.03 -13.24 5.76
CA GLU A 126 2.96 -12.29 6.85
C GLU A 126 3.96 -12.77 7.88
N LEU A 127 5.02 -12.00 8.05
CA LEU A 127 6.05 -12.28 9.05
C LEU A 127 5.44 -11.90 10.39
N HIS A 128 4.59 -12.80 10.89
CA HIS A 128 3.78 -12.57 12.06
C HIS A 128 4.64 -12.84 13.29
N ILE A 129 5.25 -11.78 13.80
CA ILE A 129 5.92 -11.81 15.09
C ILE A 129 4.81 -11.78 16.14
N SER A 130 4.54 -12.91 16.79
CA SER A 130 3.58 -12.98 17.88
C SER A 130 4.11 -12.25 19.11
N ALA A 131 3.21 -11.70 19.92
CA ALA A 131 3.57 -11.12 21.22
C ALA A 131 4.35 -12.14 22.07
N GLU A 132 3.94 -13.41 22.06
CA GLU A 132 4.63 -14.50 22.76
C GLU A 132 6.09 -14.67 22.31
N LEU A 133 6.39 -14.48 21.02
CA LEU A 133 7.76 -14.56 20.51
C LEU A 133 8.60 -13.35 20.95
N VAL A 134 8.00 -12.16 20.99
CA VAL A 134 8.65 -10.95 21.51
C VAL A 134 8.96 -11.13 22.99
N ASP A 135 7.96 -11.55 23.78
CA ASP A 135 8.08 -11.72 25.22
C ASP A 135 9.14 -12.77 25.56
N ALA A 136 9.11 -13.95 24.92
CA ALA A 136 10.13 -14.99 25.12
C ALA A 136 11.54 -14.51 24.72
N THR A 137 11.66 -13.70 23.67
CA THR A 137 12.94 -13.13 23.25
C THR A 137 13.44 -12.11 24.28
N CYS A 138 12.56 -11.26 24.79
CA CYS A 138 12.89 -10.29 25.83
C CYS A 138 13.30 -10.98 27.14
N GLU A 139 12.59 -12.02 27.57
CA GLU A 139 12.93 -12.79 28.76
C GLU A 139 14.33 -13.43 28.63
N CYS A 140 14.64 -14.03 27.48
CA CYS A 140 15.97 -14.59 27.21
C CYS A 140 17.09 -13.53 27.26
N LEU A 141 16.83 -12.32 26.73
CA LEU A 141 17.80 -11.22 26.76
C LEU A 141 18.02 -10.70 28.19
N VAL A 142 16.96 -10.55 28.97
CA VAL A 142 17.02 -10.12 30.38
C VAL A 142 17.72 -11.16 31.24
N ALA A 143 17.46 -12.45 31.04
CA ALA A 143 18.15 -13.53 31.76
C ALA A 143 19.65 -13.52 31.49
N ARG A 144 20.08 -13.30 30.23
CA ARG A 144 21.51 -13.19 29.87
C ARG A 144 22.16 -11.92 30.42
N ALA A 145 21.41 -10.82 30.50
CA ALA A 145 21.87 -9.58 31.10
C ALA A 145 22.04 -9.70 32.63
N ALA A 146 21.23 -10.53 33.29
CA ALA A 146 21.32 -10.77 34.73
C ALA A 146 22.56 -11.57 35.16
N GLU A 147 23.24 -12.25 34.23
CA GLU A 147 24.52 -12.95 34.49
C GLU A 147 25.73 -11.99 34.50
N VAL A 148 25.53 -10.71 34.17
CA VAL A 148 26.56 -9.66 34.16
C VAL A 148 26.44 -8.82 35.43
N CYS A 149 27.54 -8.66 36.18
CA CYS A 149 27.53 -7.97 37.48
C CYS A 149 27.26 -6.46 37.42
N ASP A 150 27.55 -5.80 36.29
CA ASP A 150 27.46 -4.34 36.13
C ASP A 150 26.44 -3.94 35.05
N GLN A 151 25.52 -3.04 35.40
CA GLN A 151 24.37 -2.66 34.57
C GLN A 151 24.78 -1.94 33.27
N GLU A 152 25.88 -1.18 33.28
CA GLU A 152 26.43 -0.53 32.08
C GLU A 152 27.00 -1.56 31.08
N ASP A 153 27.64 -2.62 31.58
CA ASP A 153 28.17 -3.70 30.73
C ASP A 153 27.04 -4.58 30.18
N ALA A 154 25.97 -4.78 30.96
CA ALA A 154 24.76 -5.46 30.51
C ALA A 154 24.04 -4.67 29.39
N GLU A 155 23.87 -3.36 29.54
CA GLU A 155 23.27 -2.49 28.52
C GLU A 155 24.10 -2.49 27.23
N LYS A 156 25.43 -2.39 27.37
CA LYS A 156 26.36 -2.45 26.24
C LYS A 156 26.28 -3.78 25.50
N ALA A 157 26.19 -4.90 26.21
CA ALA A 157 26.05 -6.23 25.62
C ALA A 157 24.73 -6.37 24.84
N ILE A 158 23.62 -5.87 25.38
CA ILE A 158 22.31 -5.89 24.70
C ILE A 158 22.36 -5.06 23.40
N LEU A 159 22.92 -3.86 23.45
CA LEU A 159 23.02 -2.98 22.28
C LEU A 159 23.94 -3.57 21.19
N GLN A 160 25.01 -4.26 21.59
CA GLN A 160 25.89 -4.96 20.65
C GLN A 160 25.18 -6.11 19.94
N GLU A 161 24.46 -6.95 20.67
CA GLU A 161 23.68 -8.04 20.08
C GLU A 161 22.58 -7.52 19.15
N PHE A 162 21.88 -6.46 19.55
CA PHE A 162 20.89 -5.81 18.69
C PHE A 162 21.53 -5.27 17.40
N GLY A 163 22.71 -4.64 17.52
CA GLY A 163 23.50 -4.20 16.37
C GLY A 163 23.92 -5.33 15.43
N HIS A 164 24.36 -6.47 15.97
CA HIS A 164 24.70 -7.66 15.20
C HIS A 164 23.48 -8.23 14.46
N CYS A 165 22.32 -8.30 15.12
CA CYS A 165 21.08 -8.73 14.48
C CYS A 165 20.67 -7.82 13.32
N LEU A 166 20.74 -6.49 13.51
CA LEU A 166 20.44 -5.53 12.45
C LEU A 166 21.39 -5.68 11.26
N ALA A 167 22.68 -5.84 11.50
CA ALA A 167 23.66 -6.07 10.43
C ALA A 167 23.35 -7.36 9.65
N ALA A 168 23.04 -8.46 10.34
CA ALA A 168 22.67 -9.72 9.70
C ALA A 168 21.39 -9.62 8.86
N ILE A 169 20.40 -8.84 9.30
CA ILE A 169 19.17 -8.56 8.53
C ILE A 169 19.49 -7.77 7.27
N VAL A 170 20.32 -6.73 7.39
CA VAL A 170 20.76 -5.89 6.26
C VAL A 170 21.55 -6.72 5.25
N ASP A 171 22.45 -7.57 5.71
CA ASP A 171 23.23 -8.48 4.86
C ASP A 171 22.33 -9.51 4.18
N ALA A 172 21.42 -10.15 4.91
CA ALA A 172 20.46 -11.10 4.33
C ALA A 172 19.55 -10.43 3.28
N ALA A 173 19.11 -9.20 3.52
CA ALA A 173 18.34 -8.41 2.56
C ALA A 173 19.17 -8.03 1.32
N SER A 174 20.44 -7.69 1.51
CA SER A 174 21.39 -7.34 0.44
C SER A 174 21.80 -8.56 -0.41
N VAL A 175 21.99 -9.72 0.23
CA VAL A 175 22.22 -11.01 -0.45
C VAL A 175 21.00 -11.40 -1.27
N ARG A 176 19.78 -11.27 -0.73
CA ARG A 176 18.54 -11.50 -1.49
C ARG A 176 18.44 -10.59 -2.73
N ALA A 177 18.88 -9.34 -2.64
CA ALA A 177 18.91 -8.41 -3.78
C ALA A 177 19.97 -8.78 -4.86
N THR A 178 21.11 -9.36 -4.47
CA THR A 178 22.17 -9.79 -5.40
C THR A 178 21.91 -11.16 -6.02
N THR A 179 21.35 -12.12 -5.28
CA THR A 179 20.93 -13.42 -5.78
C THR A 179 19.81 -13.30 -6.82
N GLN A 180 18.86 -12.36 -6.64
CA GLN A 180 17.83 -12.07 -7.65
C GLN A 180 18.40 -11.46 -8.94
N ARG A 181 19.48 -10.67 -8.87
CA ARG A 181 20.20 -10.17 -10.07
C ARG A 181 20.95 -11.26 -10.83
N LYS A 182 21.50 -12.27 -10.14
CA LYS A 182 22.31 -13.33 -10.77
C LYS A 182 21.46 -14.38 -11.52
N GLN A 183 20.19 -14.57 -11.13
CA GLN A 183 19.28 -15.50 -11.82
C GLN A 183 18.70 -14.95 -13.14
N HIS A 184 18.88 -13.67 -13.48
CA HIS A 184 18.43 -13.08 -14.75
C HIS A 184 19.59 -12.66 -15.68
N GLY A 185 20.84 -12.99 -15.35
CA GLY A 185 22.04 -12.57 -16.08
C GLY A 185 22.89 -13.71 -16.64
N GLY A 186 22.30 -14.84 -17.03
CA GLY A 186 23.05 -16.04 -17.44
C GLY A 186 22.46 -16.78 -18.64
N ALA A 187 22.40 -16.12 -19.79
CA ALA A 187 22.28 -16.80 -21.10
C ALA A 187 22.90 -15.91 -22.20
N SER A 188 24.23 -15.91 -22.28
CA SER A 188 24.98 -15.58 -23.50
C SER A 188 26.43 -15.98 -23.33
N LYS A 189 26.76 -17.19 -23.77
CA LYS A 189 27.90 -17.52 -24.62
C LYS A 189 27.59 -18.81 -25.35
#